data_AF-A0A9E4ENU7-F1
#
_entry.id   AF-A0A9E4ENU7-F1
#
_cell.length_a   1.000
_cell.length_b   1.000
_cell.length_c   1.000
_cell.angle_alpha   90.00
_cell.angle_beta   90.00
_cell.angle_gamma   90.00
#
_symmetry.space_group_name_H-M   'P 1'
#
loop_
_entity.id
_entity.type
_entity.pdbx_description
1 polymer ?
#
loop_
_entity_poly.entity_id
_entity_poly.type
_entity_poly.pdbx_seq_one_letter_code
_entity_poly.pdbx_strand_id
1 'polypeptide(L)'
;FASLLDGIRSGAILDPAFRAIVERDLKDGQHRNPDENKDYFTTAYFHRPEELTAEITECGFTQCQTLAIEGTAWLLGDIKDQLEDPKRREILLDAIQKLEAEPSLLGASPHIMAVAQKP
;
A
#
# COMPACT_ATOMS: atom_id res chain seq x y z
N PHE A 1 6.51 0.48 1.16
CA PHE A 1 6.49 1.64 2.08
C PHE A 1 5.43 1.53 3.17
N ALA A 2 4.25 1.01 2.88
CA ALA A 2 3.13 0.91 3.83
C ALA A 2 3.48 0.29 5.19
N SER A 3 4.29 -0.76 5.24
CA SER A 3 4.71 -1.36 6.53
C SER A 3 5.47 -0.39 7.43
N LEU A 4 6.38 0.45 6.88
CA LEU A 4 7.03 1.50 7.66
C LEU A 4 6.01 2.51 8.18
N LEU A 5 5.12 2.99 7.31
CA LEU A 5 4.10 3.98 7.65
C LEU A 5 3.15 3.46 8.73
N ASP A 6 2.75 2.20 8.64
CA ASP A 6 1.90 1.57 9.65
C ASP A 6 2.65 1.35 10.96
N GLY A 7 3.93 0.96 10.89
CA GLY A 7 4.79 0.87 12.08
C GLY A 7 4.97 2.20 12.80
N ILE A 8 5.06 3.33 12.08
CA ILE A 8 5.07 4.67 12.67
C ILE A 8 3.73 4.99 13.31
N ARG A 9 2.62 4.71 12.61
CA ARG A 9 1.26 5.00 13.06
C ARG A 9 0.85 4.17 14.29
N SER A 10 1.19 2.89 14.31
CA SER A 10 0.87 1.94 15.38
C SER A 10 1.85 1.96 16.55
N GLY A 11 3.06 2.48 16.34
CA GLY A 11 4.16 2.43 17.30
C GLY A 11 5.03 1.18 17.21
N ALA A 12 4.72 0.22 16.33
CA ALA A 12 5.54 -0.99 16.13
C ALA A 12 6.99 -0.67 15.72
N ILE A 13 7.25 0.51 15.14
CA ILE A 13 8.60 0.97 14.78
C ILE A 13 9.57 1.07 15.97
N LEU A 14 9.06 1.13 17.20
CA LEU A 14 9.88 1.13 18.41
C LEU A 14 10.53 -0.23 18.68
N ASP A 15 9.98 -1.31 18.13
CA ASP A 15 10.52 -2.66 18.24
C ASP A 15 11.72 -2.85 17.28
N PRO A 16 12.93 -3.20 17.77
CA PRO A 16 14.06 -3.51 16.91
C PRO A 16 13.80 -4.64 15.91
N ALA A 17 13.01 -5.66 16.28
CA ALA A 17 12.72 -6.79 15.39
C ALA A 17 11.86 -6.33 14.20
N PHE A 18 10.83 -5.52 14.46
CA PHE A 18 10.00 -4.92 13.41
C PHE A 18 10.82 -4.01 12.48
N ARG A 19 11.74 -3.21 13.04
CA ARG A 19 12.64 -2.35 12.22
C ARG A 19 13.50 -3.15 11.25
N ALA A 20 14.05 -4.27 11.69
CA ALA A 20 14.86 -5.13 10.82
C ALA A 20 14.04 -5.70 9.65
N ILE A 21 12.75 -5.99 9.86
CA ILE A 21 11.83 -6.40 8.79
C ILE A 21 11.64 -5.24 7.81
N VAL A 22 11.24 -4.07 8.30
CA VAL A 22 10.97 -2.90 7.45
C VAL A 22 12.19 -2.42 6.67
N GLU A 23 13.39 -2.49 7.24
CA GLU A 23 14.64 -2.17 6.54
C GLU A 23 14.83 -3.05 5.30
N ARG A 24 14.46 -4.33 5.39
CA ARG A 24 14.49 -5.24 4.25
C ARG A 24 13.42 -4.90 3.23
N ASP A 25 12.18 -4.66 3.66
CA ASP A 25 11.08 -4.26 2.78
C ASP A 25 11.45 -3.06 1.90
N LEU A 26 12.08 -2.05 2.48
CA LEU A 26 12.47 -0.82 1.78
C LEU A 26 13.61 -1.06 0.79
N LYS A 27 14.49 -2.00 1.11
CA LYS A 27 15.64 -2.34 0.29
C LYS A 27 15.26 -3.17 -0.93
N ASP A 28 14.46 -4.21 -0.74
CA ASP A 28 14.22 -5.22 -1.78
C ASP A 28 12.78 -5.77 -1.83
N GLY A 29 11.82 -5.11 -1.16
CA GLY A 29 10.40 -5.51 -1.17
C GLY A 29 10.08 -6.73 -0.32
N GLN A 30 11.05 -7.39 0.33
CA GLN A 30 10.81 -8.66 1.03
C GLN A 30 10.35 -8.47 2.48
N HIS A 31 9.04 -8.43 2.71
CA HIS A 31 8.46 -8.50 4.05
C HIS A 31 8.42 -9.94 4.55
N ARG A 32 9.17 -10.21 5.62
CA ARG A 32 9.32 -11.55 6.20
C ARG A 32 9.15 -11.46 7.70
N ASN A 33 8.28 -12.30 8.24
CA ASN A 33 8.04 -12.46 9.67
C ASN A 33 8.61 -13.82 10.13
N PRO A 34 9.95 -13.93 10.31
CA PRO A 34 10.63 -15.22 10.44
C PRO A 34 10.24 -15.98 11.71
N ASP A 35 9.85 -15.27 12.76
CA ASP A 35 9.44 -15.85 14.05
C ASP A 35 7.93 -16.08 14.15
N GLU A 36 7.19 -15.86 13.05
CA GLU A 36 5.72 -15.94 12.98
C GLU A 36 5.02 -15.15 14.10
N ASN A 37 5.59 -13.99 14.45
CA ASN A 37 5.02 -13.13 15.48
C ASN A 37 3.64 -12.63 15.01
N LYS A 38 2.58 -12.98 15.74
CA LYS A 38 1.19 -12.65 15.39
C LYS A 38 0.88 -11.16 15.45
N ASP A 39 1.72 -10.37 16.13
CA ASP A 39 1.58 -8.93 16.22
C ASP A 39 2.11 -8.21 14.97
N TYR A 40 2.88 -8.91 14.12
CA TYR A 40 3.40 -8.35 12.86
C TYR A 40 2.61 -8.86 11.66
N PHE A 41 2.74 -8.13 10.55
CA PHE A 41 2.14 -8.53 9.29
C PHE A 41 2.74 -9.85 8.76
N THR A 42 2.00 -10.49 7.86
CA THR A 42 2.40 -11.77 7.27
C THR A 42 3.55 -11.60 6.27
N THR A 43 4.10 -12.72 5.81
CA THR A 43 5.11 -12.76 4.75
C THR A 43 4.51 -12.33 3.39
N ALA A 44 5.11 -11.32 2.75
CA ALA A 44 4.65 -10.77 1.47
C ALA A 44 5.80 -10.16 0.66
N TYR A 45 5.57 -9.89 -0.64
CA TYR A 45 6.43 -9.02 -1.43
C TYR A 45 5.72 -7.68 -1.65
N PHE A 46 6.40 -6.58 -1.35
CA PHE A 46 5.88 -5.22 -1.49
C PHE A 46 6.50 -4.57 -2.72
N HIS A 47 5.83 -4.72 -3.86
CA HIS A 47 6.19 -4.02 -5.09
C HIS A 47 6.28 -2.52 -4.88
N ARG A 48 7.27 -1.90 -5.52
CA ARG A 48 7.16 -0.49 -5.88
C ARG A 48 6.16 -0.32 -7.03
N PRO A 49 5.44 0.80 -7.13
CA PRO A 49 4.47 1.01 -8.21
C PRO A 49 5.06 0.79 -9.61
N GLU A 50 6.29 1.27 -9.84
CA GLU A 50 7.00 1.10 -11.11
C GLU A 50 7.40 -0.36 -11.41
N GLU A 51 7.70 -1.16 -10.38
CA GLU A 51 8.02 -2.58 -10.52
C GLU A 51 6.79 -3.36 -10.97
N LEU A 52 5.62 -3.08 -10.38
CA LEU A 52 4.36 -3.71 -10.76
C LEU A 52 3.99 -3.38 -12.21
N THR A 53 4.12 -2.12 -12.62
CA THR A 53 3.86 -1.72 -14.02
C THR A 53 4.80 -2.44 -14.99
N ALA A 54 6.09 -2.52 -14.65
CA ALA A 54 7.09 -3.19 -15.49
C ALA A 54 6.79 -4.68 -15.65
N GLU A 55 6.50 -5.40 -14.55
CA GLU A 55 6.19 -6.83 -14.56
C GLU A 55 4.97 -7.16 -15.45
N ILE A 56 3.91 -6.36 -15.34
CA ILE A 56 2.69 -6.54 -16.15
C ILE A 56 2.97 -6.28 -17.63
N THR A 57 3.78 -5.27 -17.94
CA THR A 57 4.15 -4.93 -19.33
C THR A 57 5.06 -6.00 -19.94
N GLU A 58 6.01 -6.55 -19.16
CA GLU A 58 6.90 -7.64 -19.60
C GLU A 58 6.11 -8.92 -19.93
N CYS A 59 5.00 -9.16 -19.23
CA CYS A 59 4.06 -10.24 -19.54
C CYS A 59 3.25 -10.03 -20.84
N GLY A 60 3.44 -8.91 -21.56
CA GLY A 60 2.79 -8.62 -22.84
C GLY A 60 1.40 -7.97 -22.72
N PHE A 61 0.97 -7.56 -21.52
CA PHE A 61 -0.24 -6.76 -21.36
C PHE A 61 0.01 -5.31 -21.80
N THR A 62 -1.04 -4.64 -22.25
CA THR A 62 -0.98 -3.26 -22.76
C THR A 62 -1.91 -2.34 -21.97
N GLN A 63 -1.75 -1.02 -22.15
CA GLN A 63 -2.56 -0.01 -21.44
C GLN A 63 -2.56 -0.20 -19.92
N CYS A 64 -1.43 -0.61 -19.34
CA CYS A 64 -1.29 -0.84 -17.91
C CYS A 64 -1.39 0.48 -17.13
N GLN A 65 -2.25 0.50 -16.13
CA GLN A 65 -2.35 1.55 -15.12
C GLN A 65 -2.15 0.94 -13.74
N THR A 66 -1.33 1.58 -12.91
CA THR A 66 -1.23 1.24 -11.48
C THR A 66 -2.01 2.28 -10.68
N LEU A 67 -2.96 1.81 -9.88
CA LEU A 67 -3.86 2.63 -9.09
C LEU A 67 -3.72 2.27 -7.60
N ALA A 68 -3.78 3.28 -6.74
CA ALA A 68 -3.91 3.09 -5.29
C ALA A 68 -5.34 2.66 -4.93
N ILE A 69 -5.49 1.69 -4.02
CA ILE A 69 -6.83 1.27 -3.56
C ILE A 69 -7.35 2.21 -2.48
N GLU A 70 -6.59 2.39 -1.40
CA GLU A 70 -6.99 3.25 -0.27
C GLU A 70 -6.38 4.66 -0.34
N GLY A 71 -5.42 4.90 -1.24
CA GLY A 71 -4.63 6.13 -1.27
C GLY A 71 -3.96 6.40 0.08
N THR A 72 -3.96 7.64 0.55
CA THR A 72 -3.48 8.02 1.90
C THR A 72 -4.58 8.01 2.96
N ALA A 73 -5.82 7.66 2.61
CA ALA A 73 -6.97 7.77 3.53
C ALA A 73 -6.86 6.84 4.74
N TRP A 74 -6.16 5.71 4.61
CA TRP A 74 -5.91 4.76 5.70
C TRP A 74 -5.09 5.36 6.87
N LEU A 75 -4.42 6.50 6.65
CA LEU A 75 -3.71 7.23 7.69
C LEU A 75 -4.64 8.03 8.61
N LEU A 76 -5.91 8.21 8.23
CA LEU A 76 -6.92 8.85 9.08
C LEU A 76 -7.23 7.96 10.29
N GLY A 77 -7.14 8.53 11.49
CA GLY A 77 -7.41 7.81 12.74
C GLY A 77 -8.87 7.39 12.91
N ASP A 78 -9.79 8.07 12.22
CA ASP A 78 -11.24 7.90 12.29
C ASP A 78 -11.82 7.32 11.00
N ILE A 79 -11.00 6.64 10.17
CA ILE A 79 -11.41 6.11 8.86
C ILE A 79 -12.70 5.27 8.92
N LYS A 80 -12.87 4.49 9.99
CA LYS A 80 -14.08 3.67 10.19
C LYS A 80 -15.33 4.54 10.31
N ASP A 81 -15.29 5.58 11.14
CA ASP A 81 -16.40 6.51 11.36
C ASP A 81 -16.72 7.30 10.09
N GLN A 82 -15.68 7.66 9.31
CA GLN A 82 -15.83 8.32 8.01
C GLN A 82 -16.57 7.43 7.00
N LEU A 83 -16.32 6.12 7.02
CA LEU A 83 -16.96 5.15 6.11
C LEU A 83 -18.38 4.75 6.54
N GLU A 84 -18.71 4.87 7.84
CA GLU A 84 -20.04 4.56 8.37
C GLU A 84 -21.10 5.62 8.01
N ASP A 85 -20.72 6.91 7.94
CA ASP A 85 -21.60 7.99 7.47
C ASP A 85 -21.62 8.03 5.93
N PRO A 86 -22.78 7.83 5.26
CA PRO A 86 -22.85 7.77 3.81
C PRO A 86 -22.32 9.01 3.08
N LYS A 87 -22.55 10.21 3.65
CA LYS A 87 -22.14 11.48 3.04
C LYS A 87 -20.63 11.68 3.19
N ARG A 88 -20.07 11.36 4.36
CA ARG A 88 -18.61 11.41 4.58
C ARG A 88 -17.89 10.40 3.71
N ARG A 89 -18.41 9.17 3.61
CA ARG A 89 -17.89 8.12 2.75
C ARG A 89 -17.83 8.56 1.29
N GLU A 90 -18.90 9.16 0.76
CA GLU A 90 -18.95 9.65 -0.61
C GLU A 90 -17.85 10.68 -0.89
N ILE A 91 -17.70 11.67 0.00
CA ILE A 91 -16.66 12.71 -0.10
C ILE A 91 -15.25 12.09 -0.03
N LEU A 92 -15.04 11.12 0.86
CA LEU A 92 -13.74 10.48 1.01
C LEU A 92 -13.38 9.64 -0.22
N LEU A 93 -14.32 8.86 -0.75
CA LEU A 93 -14.09 8.05 -1.95
C LEU A 93 -13.83 8.93 -3.18
N ASP A 94 -14.54 10.04 -3.32
CA ASP A 94 -14.28 11.04 -4.38
C ASP A 94 -12.87 11.65 -4.25
N ALA A 95 -12.40 11.91 -3.02
CA ALA A 95 -11.04 12.38 -2.79
C ALA A 95 -9.98 11.32 -3.13
N ILE A 96 -10.20 10.05 -2.75
CA ILE A 96 -9.31 8.93 -3.11
C ILE A 96 -9.25 8.79 -4.63
N GLN A 97 -10.39 8.79 -5.32
CA GLN A 97 -10.48 8.66 -6.77
C GLN A 97 -9.70 9.75 -7.52
N LYS A 98 -9.69 10.99 -7.01
CA LYS A 98 -8.92 12.09 -7.62
C LYS A 98 -7.41 11.90 -7.55
N LEU A 99 -6.92 11.08 -6.62
CA LEU A 99 -5.49 10.87 -6.35
C LEU A 99 -5.02 9.45 -6.67
N GLU A 100 -5.93 8.53 -7.02
CA GLU A 100 -5.62 7.10 -7.13
C GLU A 100 -4.55 6.77 -8.18
N ALA A 101 -4.38 7.63 -9.19
CA ALA A 101 -3.38 7.48 -10.25
C ALA A 101 -2.17 8.42 -10.12
N GLU A 102 -2.09 9.25 -9.07
CA GLU A 102 -1.01 10.25 -8.91
C GLU A 102 0.32 9.56 -8.56
N PRO A 103 1.35 9.56 -9.45
CA PRO A 103 2.57 8.78 -9.25
C PRO A 103 3.32 9.14 -7.97
N SER A 104 3.30 10.41 -7.56
CA SER A 104 3.96 10.86 -6.32
C SER A 104 3.31 10.31 -5.05
N LEU A 105 2.09 9.77 -5.13
CA LEU A 105 1.31 9.29 -3.99
C LEU A 105 1.09 7.77 -3.99
N LEU A 106 1.26 7.07 -5.13
CA LEU A 106 1.02 5.63 -5.23
C LEU A 106 1.76 4.83 -4.15
N GLY A 107 3.01 5.18 -3.86
CA GLY A 107 3.83 4.50 -2.86
C GLY A 107 3.31 4.65 -1.42
N ALA A 108 2.45 5.63 -1.13
CA ALA A 108 1.88 5.83 0.20
C ALA A 108 0.64 4.98 0.47
N SER A 109 0.07 4.32 -0.55
CA SER A 109 -1.06 3.42 -0.39
C SER A 109 -0.63 2.06 0.16
N PRO A 110 -1.45 1.40 1.01
CA PRO A 110 -1.13 0.08 1.52
C PRO A 110 -1.29 -0.99 0.46
N HIS A 111 -2.23 -0.79 -0.48
CA HIS A 111 -2.39 -1.65 -1.63
C HIS A 111 -2.45 -0.85 -2.94
N ILE A 112 -1.83 -1.42 -3.96
CA ILE A 112 -1.89 -0.95 -5.34
C ILE A 112 -2.45 -2.05 -6.23
N MET A 113 -3.10 -1.65 -7.31
CA MET A 113 -3.71 -2.55 -8.29
C MET A 113 -3.23 -2.17 -9.69
N ALA A 114 -2.82 -3.17 -10.46
CA ALA A 114 -2.60 -2.99 -11.90
C ALA A 114 -3.87 -3.37 -12.67
N VAL A 115 -4.28 -2.49 -13.58
CA VAL A 115 -5.36 -2.75 -14.55
C VAL A 115 -4.73 -2.66 -15.94
N ALA A 116 -4.88 -3.71 -16.74
CA ALA A 116 -4.28 -3.79 -18.07
C ALA A 116 -5.15 -4.61 -19.04
N GLN A 117 -4.89 -4.47 -20.34
CA GLN A 117 -5.58 -5.18 -21.40
C GLN A 117 -4.70 -6.27 -22.01
N LYS A 118 -5.28 -7.46 -22.16
CA LYS A 118 -4.69 -8.49 -23.01
C LYS A 118 -4.82 -8.04 -24.47
N PRO A 119 -3.74 -8.04 -25.26
CA PRO A 119 -3.79 -7.70 -26.69
C PRO A 119 -4.80 -8.53 -27.49
#